data_AF-A0A7Y4TPY0-F1
#
_entry.id   AF-A0A7Y4TPY0-F1
#
_cell.length_a   1.000
_cell.length_b   1.000
_cell.length_c   1.000
_cell.angle_alpha   90.00
_cell.angle_beta   90.00
_cell.angle_gamma   90.00
#
_symmetry.space_group_name_H-M   'P 1'
#
loop_
_entity.id
_entity.type
_entity.pdbx_description
1 polymer ?
#
loop_
_entity_poly.entity_id
_entity_poly.type
_entity_poly.pdbx_seq_one_letter_code
_entity_poly.pdbx_strand_id
1 'polypeptide(L)'
;AKGVRNELGEEYLEKHFKPDYNPWDQRLCLVPDSDLFASIRDERASIVTGDIETFTETGVLLSSGEQFDADIVVTATGLVLKIMAGLELVVDGEKVDLSKKIAYKGMMYNDVPNLAQAFGYTNASWTLKCDLTAEYVCRLINHMDSRGYAQCTPRLNDPSIRPEPVLDFTSGYVKRALDTFPSQGSKQPWRLHQNYFKDIALIRRGKLEDGTMEFK
;
A
#
# COMPACT_ATOMS: atom_id res chain seq x y z
N ALA A 1 -22.82 9.60 -0.52
CA ALA A 1 -22.90 8.87 -1.80
C ALA A 1 -24.19 9.24 -2.56
N LYS A 2 -24.20 10.36 -3.32
CA LYS A 2 -25.39 10.77 -4.09
C LYS A 2 -25.75 9.78 -5.21
N GLY A 3 -24.75 9.11 -5.80
CA GLY A 3 -24.96 8.11 -6.86
C GLY A 3 -25.79 6.92 -6.38
N VAL A 4 -25.38 6.26 -5.30
CA VAL A 4 -26.09 5.09 -4.75
C VAL A 4 -27.56 5.42 -4.42
N ARG A 5 -27.82 6.58 -3.80
CA ARG A 5 -29.20 7.03 -3.52
C ARG A 5 -30.05 7.08 -4.78
N ASN A 6 -29.51 7.62 -5.86
CA ASN A 6 -30.25 7.74 -7.12
C ASN A 6 -30.46 6.38 -7.80
N GLU A 7 -29.54 5.43 -7.59
CA GLU A 7 -29.57 4.12 -8.22
C GLU A 7 -30.44 3.11 -7.46
N LEU A 8 -30.48 3.16 -6.12
CA LEU A 8 -31.08 2.13 -5.24
C LEU A 8 -32.01 2.68 -4.14
N GLY A 9 -32.14 4.01 -4.00
CA GLY A 9 -32.97 4.64 -2.96
C GLY A 9 -32.24 4.86 -1.62
N GLU A 10 -32.88 5.63 -0.74
CA GLU A 10 -32.30 6.05 0.55
C GLU A 10 -32.18 4.90 1.55
N GLU A 11 -33.20 4.05 1.64
CA GLU A 11 -33.20 2.93 2.58
C GLU A 11 -32.05 1.94 2.30
N TYR A 12 -31.84 1.61 1.03
CA TYR A 12 -30.76 0.72 0.60
C TYR A 12 -29.38 1.34 0.84
N LEU A 13 -29.24 2.65 0.57
CA LEU A 13 -28.02 3.41 0.86
C LEU A 13 -27.66 3.31 2.35
N GLU A 14 -28.61 3.66 3.23
CA GLU A 14 -28.36 3.72 4.68
C GLU A 14 -28.03 2.34 5.26
N LYS A 15 -28.64 1.28 4.72
CA LYS A 15 -28.40 -0.10 5.17
C LYS A 15 -27.06 -0.68 4.70
N HIS A 16 -26.70 -0.47 3.43
CA HIS A 16 -25.62 -1.25 2.79
C HIS A 16 -24.39 -0.44 2.34
N PHE A 17 -24.50 0.88 2.22
CA PHE A 17 -23.46 1.73 1.61
C PHE A 17 -23.01 2.89 2.51
N LYS A 18 -23.17 2.74 3.82
CA LYS A 18 -22.73 3.70 4.83
C LYS A 18 -21.57 3.11 5.64
N PRO A 19 -20.31 3.33 5.22
CA PRO A 19 -19.16 2.88 5.99
C PRO A 19 -19.04 3.64 7.32
N ASP A 20 -18.33 3.05 8.27
CA ASP A 20 -17.96 3.63 9.58
C ASP A 20 -16.69 4.51 9.51
N TYR A 21 -16.17 4.75 8.30
CA TYR A 21 -14.96 5.52 8.02
C TYR A 21 -15.22 6.65 7.02
N ASN A 22 -14.35 7.67 7.00
CA ASN A 22 -14.50 8.80 6.09
C ASN A 22 -14.01 8.46 4.68
N PRO A 23 -14.48 9.16 3.63
CA PRO A 23 -13.90 9.04 2.30
C PRO A 23 -12.37 9.20 2.34
N TRP A 24 -11.66 8.29 1.68
CA TRP A 24 -10.19 8.23 1.60
C TRP A 24 -9.43 7.74 2.83
N ASP A 25 -10.10 7.48 3.97
CA ASP A 25 -9.50 6.70 5.07
C ASP A 25 -9.15 5.27 4.60
N GLN A 26 -9.84 4.80 3.56
CA GLN A 26 -9.61 3.57 2.82
C GLN A 26 -9.66 3.83 1.31
N ARG A 27 -9.09 2.92 0.51
CA ARG A 27 -9.15 3.02 -0.96
C ARG A 27 -10.60 2.97 -1.46
N LEU A 28 -10.95 3.91 -2.33
CA LEU A 28 -12.29 4.00 -2.91
C LEU A 28 -12.49 2.94 -3.99
N CYS A 29 -13.56 2.16 -3.87
CA CYS A 29 -14.04 1.29 -4.95
C CYS A 29 -14.98 2.09 -5.87
N LEU A 30 -14.90 1.84 -7.17
CA LEU A 30 -15.69 2.53 -8.18
C LEU A 30 -16.51 1.50 -8.97
N VAL A 31 -17.73 1.89 -9.31
CA VAL A 31 -18.62 1.16 -10.24
C VAL A 31 -18.88 2.10 -11.41
N PRO A 32 -17.99 2.15 -12.42
CA PRO A 32 -18.03 3.18 -13.46
C PRO A 32 -19.31 3.13 -14.31
N ASP A 33 -19.80 1.91 -14.58
CA ASP A 33 -20.90 1.67 -15.53
C ASP A 33 -22.25 1.41 -14.83
N SER A 34 -22.32 1.59 -13.51
CA SER A 34 -23.50 1.29 -12.68
C SER A 34 -24.06 -0.15 -12.84
N ASP A 35 -23.27 -1.10 -13.37
CA ASP A 35 -23.68 -2.47 -13.70
C ASP A 35 -24.06 -3.32 -12.47
N LEU A 36 -23.35 -3.13 -11.35
CA LEU A 36 -23.72 -3.68 -10.05
C LEU A 36 -25.11 -3.18 -9.63
N PHE A 37 -25.36 -1.87 -9.74
CA PHE A 37 -26.63 -1.29 -9.33
C PHE A 37 -27.78 -1.71 -10.24
N ALA A 38 -27.53 -1.82 -11.55
CA ALA A 38 -28.49 -2.37 -12.50
C ALA A 38 -28.89 -3.81 -12.14
N SER A 39 -27.91 -4.65 -11.78
CA SER A 39 -28.19 -6.04 -11.39
C SER A 39 -29.00 -6.16 -10.10
N ILE A 40 -28.81 -5.23 -9.16
CA ILE A 40 -29.61 -5.16 -7.92
C ILE A 40 -31.05 -4.71 -8.24
N ARG A 41 -31.23 -3.70 -9.09
CA ARG A 41 -32.58 -3.25 -9.52
C ARG A 41 -33.35 -4.32 -10.29
N ASP A 42 -32.65 -5.13 -11.08
CA ASP A 42 -33.23 -6.26 -11.82
C ASP A 42 -33.52 -7.48 -10.91
N GLU A 43 -33.29 -7.36 -9.59
CA GLU A 43 -33.45 -8.44 -8.61
C GLU A 43 -32.58 -9.69 -8.88
N ARG A 44 -31.52 -9.54 -9.69
CA ARG A 44 -30.55 -10.61 -10.00
C ARG A 44 -29.42 -10.69 -8.97
N ALA A 45 -29.30 -9.68 -8.12
CA ALA A 45 -28.34 -9.61 -7.03
C ALA A 45 -28.93 -8.89 -5.83
N SER A 46 -28.49 -9.25 -4.62
CA SER A 46 -28.82 -8.56 -3.38
C SER A 46 -27.55 -8.37 -2.55
N ILE A 47 -27.58 -7.40 -1.64
CA ILE A 47 -26.53 -7.19 -0.65
C ILE A 47 -27.08 -7.54 0.71
N VAL A 48 -26.31 -8.31 1.47
CA VAL A 48 -26.59 -8.60 2.88
C VAL A 48 -25.43 -8.03 3.69
N THR A 49 -25.75 -7.26 4.72
CA THR A 49 -24.76 -6.67 5.63
C THR A 49 -24.95 -7.31 7.00
N GLY A 50 -23.94 -8.05 7.45
CA GLY A 50 -23.94 -8.75 8.73
C GLY A 50 -22.67 -9.55 8.92
N ASP A 51 -22.48 -10.07 10.13
CA ASP A 51 -21.37 -10.94 10.48
C ASP A 51 -21.71 -12.38 10.16
N ILE A 52 -20.79 -13.07 9.47
CA ILE A 52 -20.90 -14.51 9.18
C ILE A 52 -20.53 -15.28 10.44
N GLU A 53 -21.44 -16.12 10.94
CA GLU A 53 -21.20 -17.02 12.06
C GLU A 53 -20.42 -18.26 11.58
N THR A 54 -20.94 -18.93 10.56
CA THR A 54 -20.34 -20.15 10.00
C THR A 54 -20.86 -20.45 8.60
N PHE A 55 -20.11 -21.29 7.88
CA PHE A 55 -20.66 -22.03 6.75
C PHE A 55 -21.47 -23.21 7.27
N THR A 56 -22.58 -23.50 6.61
CA THR A 56 -23.41 -24.68 6.82
C THR A 56 -23.20 -25.67 5.68
N GLU A 57 -23.81 -26.85 5.76
CA GLU A 57 -23.79 -27.82 4.66
C GLU A 57 -24.45 -27.26 3.38
N THR A 58 -25.35 -26.29 3.51
CA THR A 58 -26.14 -25.76 2.38
C THR A 58 -25.83 -24.29 2.06
N GLY A 59 -24.99 -23.59 2.84
CA GLY A 59 -24.69 -22.19 2.58
C GLY A 59 -24.03 -21.45 3.74
N VAL A 60 -24.57 -20.29 4.11
CA VAL A 60 -23.99 -19.35 5.09
C VAL A 60 -25.01 -18.98 6.16
N LEU A 61 -24.61 -19.08 7.43
CA LEU A 61 -25.37 -18.61 8.59
C LEU A 61 -24.75 -17.32 9.11
N LEU A 62 -25.58 -16.29 9.30
CA LEU A 62 -25.19 -15.06 9.97
C LEU A 62 -25.34 -15.17 11.48
N SER A 63 -24.60 -14.37 12.24
CA SER A 63 -24.74 -14.30 13.70
C SER A 63 -26.12 -13.77 14.15
N SER A 64 -26.89 -13.18 13.24
CA SER A 64 -28.31 -12.84 13.45
C SER A 64 -29.25 -14.06 13.48
N GLY A 65 -28.78 -15.23 13.06
CA GLY A 65 -29.57 -16.44 12.87
C GLY A 65 -30.19 -16.58 11.47
N GLU A 66 -30.00 -15.62 10.58
CA GLU A 66 -30.46 -15.68 9.19
C GLU A 66 -29.57 -16.62 8.36
N GLN A 67 -30.18 -17.53 7.60
CA GLN A 67 -29.48 -18.50 6.76
C GLN A 67 -29.73 -18.22 5.28
N PHE A 68 -28.65 -18.30 4.49
CA PHE A 68 -28.66 -18.18 3.04
C PHE A 68 -28.13 -19.46 2.42
N ASP A 69 -28.97 -20.17 1.68
CA ASP A 69 -28.53 -21.33 0.91
C ASP A 69 -27.75 -20.88 -0.33
N ALA A 70 -26.68 -21.59 -0.65
CA ALA A 70 -25.80 -21.30 -1.78
C ALA A 70 -25.20 -22.58 -2.35
N ASP A 71 -25.34 -22.77 -3.67
CA ASP A 71 -24.67 -23.85 -4.38
C ASP A 71 -23.16 -23.59 -4.55
N ILE A 72 -22.77 -22.31 -4.64
CA ILE A 72 -21.39 -21.86 -4.86
C ILE A 72 -21.11 -20.66 -3.96
N VAL A 73 -19.97 -20.71 -3.26
CA VAL A 73 -19.42 -19.60 -2.48
C VAL A 73 -18.15 -19.10 -3.14
N VAL A 74 -18.06 -17.79 -3.39
CA VAL A 74 -16.86 -17.13 -3.91
C VAL A 74 -16.28 -16.20 -2.84
N THR A 75 -15.05 -16.48 -2.39
CA THR A 75 -14.38 -15.69 -1.35
C THR A 75 -13.60 -14.50 -1.92
N ALA A 76 -14.22 -13.32 -1.98
CA ALA A 76 -13.59 -12.07 -2.41
C ALA A 76 -12.94 -11.30 -1.22
N THR A 77 -12.06 -11.95 -0.46
CA THR A 77 -11.58 -11.52 0.89
C THR A 77 -10.43 -10.50 0.90
N GLY A 78 -10.11 -9.89 -0.23
CA GLY A 78 -9.14 -8.79 -0.32
C GLY A 78 -7.68 -9.25 -0.40
N LEU A 79 -6.78 -8.55 0.32
CA LEU A 79 -5.33 -8.61 0.10
C LEU A 79 -4.55 -9.00 1.37
N VAL A 80 -3.40 -9.64 1.18
CA VAL A 80 -2.33 -9.76 2.18
C VAL A 80 -1.14 -8.98 1.66
N LEU A 81 -0.73 -7.94 2.38
CA LEU A 81 0.42 -7.13 1.95
C LEU A 81 1.72 -7.87 2.17
N LYS A 82 2.57 -7.86 1.15
CA LYS A 82 3.90 -8.45 1.17
C LYS A 82 4.90 -7.43 0.67
N ILE A 83 5.73 -6.92 1.56
CA ILE A 83 6.90 -6.15 1.14
C ILE A 83 7.92 -7.09 0.49
N MET A 84 8.68 -6.56 -0.48
CA MET A 84 9.67 -7.33 -1.25
C MET A 84 9.12 -8.63 -1.86
N ALA A 85 7.83 -8.67 -2.23
CA ALA A 85 7.14 -9.87 -2.70
C ALA A 85 7.23 -11.07 -1.72
N GLY A 86 7.51 -10.81 -0.43
CA GLY A 86 7.68 -11.83 0.60
C GLY A 86 9.07 -12.48 0.64
N LEU A 87 10.06 -11.93 -0.06
CA LEU A 87 11.44 -12.41 -0.01
C LEU A 87 12.07 -12.14 1.37
N GLU A 88 12.89 -13.10 1.82
CA GLU A 88 13.78 -12.91 2.97
C GLU A 88 15.07 -12.21 2.52
N LEU A 89 15.47 -11.18 3.26
CA LEU A 89 16.69 -10.43 2.99
C LEU A 89 17.75 -10.80 4.02
N VAL A 90 18.96 -11.06 3.54
CA VAL A 90 20.12 -11.40 4.36
C VAL A 90 21.29 -10.54 3.92
N VAL A 91 21.96 -9.90 4.87
CA VAL A 91 23.16 -9.08 4.64
C VAL A 91 24.24 -9.60 5.59
N ASP A 92 25.41 -9.97 5.05
CA ASP A 92 26.54 -10.51 5.81
C ASP A 92 26.18 -11.69 6.73
N GLY A 93 25.22 -12.54 6.30
CA GLY A 93 24.74 -13.69 7.05
C GLY A 93 23.61 -13.39 8.04
N GLU A 94 23.27 -12.12 8.25
CA GLU A 94 22.24 -11.69 9.20
C GLU A 94 20.92 -11.35 8.48
N LYS A 95 19.80 -11.83 9.04
CA LYS A 95 18.47 -11.51 8.50
C LYS A 95 18.14 -10.03 8.71
N VAL A 96 17.69 -9.38 7.64
CA VAL A 96 17.25 -7.98 7.70
C VAL A 96 15.78 -7.95 8.13
N ASP A 97 15.54 -7.40 9.32
CA ASP A 97 14.21 -7.08 9.80
C ASP A 97 13.76 -5.72 9.22
N LEU A 98 12.96 -5.77 8.15
CA LEU A 98 12.45 -4.57 7.48
C LEU A 98 11.57 -3.70 8.38
N SER A 99 10.90 -4.27 9.39
CA SER A 99 10.08 -3.49 10.34
C SER A 99 10.89 -2.47 11.14
N LYS A 100 12.20 -2.75 11.31
CA LYS A 100 13.15 -1.90 12.01
C LYS A 100 13.90 -0.94 11.09
N LYS A 101 13.55 -0.90 9.81
CA LYS A 101 14.19 -0.03 8.82
C LYS A 101 13.38 1.23 8.55
N ILE A 102 14.08 2.24 8.07
CA ILE A 102 13.54 3.49 7.56
C ILE A 102 13.81 3.54 6.06
N ALA A 103 12.77 3.82 5.28
CA ALA A 103 12.88 3.91 3.84
C ALA A 103 13.63 5.19 3.40
N TYR A 104 14.71 5.03 2.63
CA TYR A 104 15.41 6.11 1.95
C TYR A 104 14.76 6.37 0.59
N LYS A 105 14.31 7.61 0.35
CA LYS A 105 13.59 8.04 -0.86
C LYS A 105 12.40 7.14 -1.23
N GLY A 106 11.86 6.42 -0.24
CA GLY A 106 10.80 5.43 -0.38
C GLY A 106 11.12 4.26 -1.32
N MET A 107 12.40 3.96 -1.56
CA MET A 107 12.81 2.86 -2.44
C MET A 107 13.98 2.02 -1.89
N MET A 108 14.85 2.57 -1.06
CA MET A 108 15.93 1.79 -0.40
C MET A 108 15.69 1.79 1.12
N TYR A 109 16.52 1.08 1.89
CA TYR A 109 16.38 0.98 3.35
C TYR A 109 17.71 1.25 4.05
N ASN A 110 17.69 1.93 5.20
CA ASN A 110 18.92 2.23 5.93
C ASN A 110 19.73 0.96 6.24
N ASP A 111 21.04 1.06 6.03
CA ASP A 111 22.02 0.00 6.28
C ASP A 111 21.82 -1.27 5.43
N VAL A 112 21.01 -1.21 4.38
CA VAL A 112 20.87 -2.30 3.40
C VAL A 112 21.56 -1.90 2.09
N PRO A 113 22.68 -2.56 1.71
CA PRO A 113 23.45 -2.18 0.54
C PRO A 113 22.76 -2.62 -0.76
N ASN A 114 22.95 -1.84 -1.83
CA ASN A 114 22.64 -2.21 -3.23
C ASN A 114 21.22 -2.72 -3.50
N LEU A 115 20.25 -2.35 -2.64
CA LEU A 115 18.87 -2.79 -2.76
C LEU A 115 17.93 -1.61 -3.01
N ALA A 116 17.10 -1.73 -4.04
CA ALA A 116 15.98 -0.83 -4.29
C ALA A 116 14.69 -1.61 -4.58
N GLN A 117 13.58 -1.09 -4.09
CA GLN A 117 12.22 -1.55 -4.33
C GLN A 117 11.38 -0.40 -4.90
N ALA A 118 10.59 -0.68 -5.93
CA ALA A 118 9.53 0.23 -6.34
C ALA A 118 8.31 0.10 -5.42
N PHE A 119 7.99 1.16 -4.68
CA PHE A 119 6.77 1.27 -3.89
C PHE A 119 5.98 2.48 -4.37
N GLY A 120 4.74 2.27 -4.80
CA GLY A 120 3.95 3.29 -5.50
C GLY A 120 3.20 4.25 -4.59
N TYR A 121 2.49 5.19 -5.23
CA TYR A 121 1.62 6.12 -4.52
C TYR A 121 0.35 5.41 -4.04
N THR A 122 -0.16 5.86 -2.90
CA THR A 122 -1.46 5.42 -2.38
C THR A 122 -2.62 6.13 -3.06
N ASN A 123 -2.39 7.37 -3.55
CA ASN A 123 -3.41 8.32 -3.99
C ASN A 123 -3.28 8.67 -5.49
N ALA A 124 -2.30 8.10 -6.18
CA ALA A 124 -1.99 8.38 -7.58
C ALA A 124 -1.56 7.09 -8.28
N SER A 125 -1.34 7.15 -9.59
CA SER A 125 -0.91 5.98 -10.34
C SER A 125 0.39 5.40 -9.79
N TRP A 126 0.41 4.08 -9.60
CA TRP A 126 1.56 3.33 -9.15
C TRP A 126 2.75 3.47 -10.12
N THR A 127 2.47 3.51 -11.42
CA THR A 127 3.48 3.56 -12.50
C THR A 127 4.35 4.82 -12.42
N LEU A 128 3.77 5.97 -12.04
CA LEU A 128 4.51 7.23 -11.90
C LEU A 128 5.70 7.11 -10.95
N LYS A 129 5.52 6.36 -9.86
CA LYS A 129 6.56 6.18 -8.84
C LYS A 129 7.56 5.11 -9.26
N CYS A 130 7.10 4.05 -9.92
CA CYS A 130 7.97 3.03 -10.50
C CYS A 130 8.96 3.64 -11.49
N ASP A 131 8.50 4.54 -12.37
CA ASP A 131 9.37 5.22 -13.33
C ASP A 131 10.44 6.07 -12.62
N LEU A 132 10.06 6.82 -11.59
CA LEU A 132 11.02 7.60 -10.79
C LEU A 132 12.06 6.72 -10.09
N THR A 133 11.64 5.58 -9.54
CA THR A 133 12.55 4.61 -8.92
C THR A 133 13.51 4.04 -9.97
N ALA A 134 13.01 3.61 -11.13
CA ALA A 134 13.84 3.05 -12.20
C ALA A 134 14.89 4.06 -12.69
N GLU A 135 14.49 5.30 -12.96
CA GLU A 135 15.42 6.36 -13.37
C GLU A 135 16.50 6.64 -12.32
N TYR A 136 16.14 6.67 -11.03
CA TYR A 136 17.10 6.88 -9.95
C TYR A 136 18.10 5.75 -9.85
N VAL A 137 17.63 4.49 -9.93
CA VAL A 137 18.49 3.31 -9.90
C VAL A 137 19.45 3.30 -11.07
N CYS A 138 18.99 3.59 -12.30
CA CYS A 138 19.88 3.70 -13.46
C CYS A 138 20.96 4.78 -13.28
N ARG A 139 20.59 5.96 -12.74
CA ARG A 139 21.56 7.02 -12.42
C ARG A 139 22.57 6.58 -11.36
N LEU A 140 22.11 5.86 -10.34
CA LEU A 140 22.93 5.35 -9.26
C LEU A 140 23.95 4.33 -9.76
N ILE A 141 23.51 3.35 -10.57
CA ILE A 141 24.38 2.34 -11.18
C ILE A 141 25.44 3.01 -12.07
N ASN A 142 25.04 3.91 -12.97
CA ASN A 142 25.98 4.63 -13.83
C ASN A 142 27.02 5.45 -13.04
N HIS A 143 26.60 6.07 -11.92
CA HIS A 143 27.53 6.78 -11.03
C HIS A 143 28.53 5.83 -10.39
N MET A 144 28.06 4.69 -9.86
CA MET A 144 28.91 3.65 -9.30
C MET A 144 29.93 3.13 -10.31
N ASP A 145 29.49 2.78 -11.51
CA ASP A 145 30.36 2.30 -12.59
C ASP A 145 31.42 3.33 -12.98
N SER A 146 31.04 4.61 -13.11
CA SER A 146 31.97 5.69 -13.48
C SER A 146 33.05 6.00 -12.44
N ARG A 147 32.80 5.63 -11.17
CA ARG A 147 33.68 5.91 -10.03
C ARG A 147 34.36 4.66 -9.47
N GLY A 148 34.01 3.48 -9.96
CA GLY A 148 34.53 2.20 -9.49
C GLY A 148 33.99 1.80 -8.11
N TYR A 149 32.78 2.23 -7.75
CA TYR A 149 32.12 1.80 -6.51
C TYR A 149 31.42 0.45 -6.70
N ALA A 150 31.59 -0.45 -5.75
CA ALA A 150 30.91 -1.75 -5.71
C ALA A 150 29.66 -1.72 -4.81
N GLN A 151 29.58 -0.77 -3.87
CA GLN A 151 28.51 -0.70 -2.89
C GLN A 151 27.97 0.73 -2.75
N CYS A 152 26.66 0.85 -2.67
CA CYS A 152 25.94 2.03 -2.21
C CYS A 152 25.03 1.64 -1.03
N THR A 153 25.08 2.39 0.07
CA THR A 153 24.28 2.12 1.28
C THR A 153 23.76 3.43 1.87
N PRO A 154 22.44 3.63 2.00
CA PRO A 154 21.93 4.80 2.69
C PRO A 154 22.13 4.64 4.21
N ARG A 155 22.76 5.64 4.84
CA ARG A 155 23.09 5.63 6.29
C ARG A 155 22.26 6.63 7.06
N LEU A 156 21.50 6.16 8.05
CA LEU A 156 20.71 7.03 8.91
C LEU A 156 21.58 7.66 10.01
N ASN A 157 22.39 8.65 9.62
CA ASN A 157 23.35 9.30 10.53
C ASN A 157 22.76 10.48 11.32
N ASP A 158 21.58 10.98 10.97
CA ASP A 158 20.92 12.09 11.67
C ASP A 158 20.01 11.55 12.81
N PRO A 159 20.39 11.72 14.09
CA PRO A 159 19.64 11.21 15.23
C PRO A 159 18.34 11.99 15.49
N SER A 160 18.10 13.11 14.79
CA SER A 160 16.87 13.90 14.91
C SER A 160 15.71 13.33 14.08
N ILE A 161 15.98 12.39 13.18
CA ILE A 161 14.94 11.73 12.40
C ILE A 161 14.10 10.84 13.31
N ARG A 162 12.78 10.91 13.12
CA ARG A 162 11.81 10.10 13.86
C ARG A 162 11.09 9.18 12.87
N PRO A 163 10.90 7.90 13.20
CA PRO A 163 10.06 7.00 12.42
C PRO A 163 8.62 7.50 12.35
N GLU A 164 8.03 7.45 11.16
CA GLU A 164 6.63 7.70 10.87
C GLU A 164 6.09 6.51 10.05
N PRO A 165 4.78 6.17 10.16
CA PRO A 165 4.18 5.14 9.32
C PRO A 165 4.32 5.48 7.83
N VAL A 166 4.61 4.47 7.00
CA VAL A 166 4.69 4.62 5.53
C VAL A 166 3.31 4.67 4.87
N LEU A 167 2.29 4.12 5.53
CA LEU A 167 0.89 4.11 5.12
C LEU A 167 0.01 4.61 6.28
N ASP A 168 -1.03 5.38 5.95
CA ASP A 168 -1.98 5.98 6.89
C ASP A 168 -3.42 5.43 6.73
N PHE A 169 -3.63 4.43 5.87
CA PHE A 169 -4.94 3.83 5.67
C PHE A 169 -5.42 3.03 6.88
N THR A 170 -6.73 3.13 7.15
CA THR A 170 -7.38 2.44 8.28
C THR A 170 -7.89 1.04 7.92
N SER A 171 -7.78 0.63 6.65
CA SER A 171 -8.23 -0.68 6.15
C SER A 171 -7.60 -1.85 6.91
N GLY A 172 -8.40 -2.88 7.21
CA GLY A 172 -7.95 -4.03 8.01
C GLY A 172 -6.72 -4.74 7.44
N TYR A 173 -6.61 -4.89 6.12
CA TYR A 173 -5.45 -5.52 5.49
C TYR A 173 -4.15 -4.71 5.63
N VAL A 174 -4.25 -3.37 5.73
CA VAL A 174 -3.11 -2.49 5.99
C VAL A 174 -2.72 -2.63 7.45
N LYS A 175 -3.69 -2.46 8.37
CA LYS A 175 -3.46 -2.57 9.83
C LYS A 175 -2.77 -3.87 10.23
N ARG A 176 -3.17 -5.01 9.64
CA ARG A 176 -2.54 -6.32 9.90
C ARG A 176 -1.09 -6.42 9.43
N ALA A 177 -0.65 -5.57 8.50
CA ALA A 177 0.67 -5.63 7.90
C ALA A 177 1.62 -4.51 8.37
N LEU A 178 1.11 -3.44 8.99
CA LEU A 178 1.92 -2.27 9.36
C LEU A 178 3.17 -2.62 10.17
N ASP A 179 3.06 -3.54 11.12
CA ASP A 179 4.17 -3.95 11.99
C ASP A 179 5.27 -4.75 11.25
N THR A 180 5.02 -5.15 10.01
CA THR A 180 5.99 -5.87 9.15
C THR A 180 6.66 -4.95 8.13
N PHE A 181 6.18 -3.72 8.00
CA PHE A 181 6.65 -2.76 7.02
C PHE A 181 7.72 -1.83 7.62
N PRO A 182 8.66 -1.34 6.79
CA PRO A 182 9.58 -0.30 7.19
C PRO A 182 8.80 1.00 7.45
N SER A 183 9.36 1.79 8.35
CA SER A 183 8.91 3.15 8.58
C SER A 183 9.45 4.10 7.50
N GLN A 184 8.92 5.32 7.46
CA GLN A 184 9.57 6.46 6.82
C GLN A 184 10.12 7.41 7.89
N GLY A 185 10.97 8.35 7.51
CA GLY A 185 11.49 9.37 8.43
C GLY A 185 10.65 10.63 8.46
N SER A 186 10.84 11.46 9.48
CA SER A 186 10.19 12.77 9.62
C SER A 186 10.73 13.87 8.68
N LYS A 187 11.87 13.64 8.01
CA LYS A 187 12.57 14.61 7.14
C LYS A 187 13.12 13.96 5.88
N GLN A 188 13.33 14.76 4.82
CA GLN A 188 14.05 14.31 3.62
C GLN A 188 15.51 13.94 3.97
N PRO A 189 16.13 12.98 3.26
CA PRO A 189 15.58 12.15 2.17
C PRO A 189 14.77 10.92 2.64
N TRP A 190 14.51 10.80 3.93
CA TRP A 190 13.85 9.65 4.56
C TRP A 190 12.32 9.75 4.58
N ARG A 191 11.78 10.95 4.35
CA ARG A 191 10.34 11.20 4.23
C ARG A 191 9.92 11.20 2.78
N LEU A 192 8.90 10.41 2.45
CA LEU A 192 8.27 10.46 1.14
C LEU A 192 7.06 11.38 1.18
N HIS A 193 6.91 12.22 0.15
CA HIS A 193 5.66 12.93 -0.04
C HIS A 193 4.78 12.11 -0.99
N GLN A 194 3.49 11.93 -0.67
CA GLN A 194 2.49 11.42 -1.62
C GLN A 194 2.18 12.49 -2.70
N ASN A 195 3.23 13.07 -3.29
CA ASN A 195 3.18 14.18 -4.22
C ASN A 195 4.25 13.99 -5.31
N TYR A 196 3.78 13.71 -6.51
CA TYR A 196 4.63 13.40 -7.66
C TYR A 196 5.65 14.51 -8.01
N PHE A 197 5.24 15.78 -7.94
CA PHE A 197 6.14 16.89 -8.28
C PHE A 197 7.28 17.06 -7.27
N LYS A 198 6.99 16.90 -5.97
CA LYS A 198 8.02 16.89 -4.93
C LYS A 198 8.99 15.72 -5.12
N ASP A 199 8.47 14.56 -5.47
CA ASP A 199 9.28 13.37 -5.71
C ASP A 199 10.16 13.48 -6.96
N ILE A 200 9.72 14.14 -8.04
CA ILE A 200 10.59 14.46 -9.18
C ILE A 200 11.82 15.24 -8.72
N ALA A 201 11.65 16.25 -7.87
CA ALA A 201 12.78 17.04 -7.37
C ALA A 201 13.74 16.20 -6.51
N LEU A 202 13.22 15.38 -5.60
CA LEU A 202 14.01 14.55 -4.68
C LEU A 202 14.71 13.37 -5.38
N ILE A 203 14.02 12.72 -6.31
CA ILE A 203 14.44 11.44 -6.90
C ILE A 203 15.12 11.69 -8.24
N ARG A 204 14.39 12.22 -9.23
CA ARG A 204 14.91 12.42 -10.59
C ARG A 204 16.04 13.46 -10.66
N ARG A 205 15.94 14.53 -9.86
CA ARG A 205 16.92 15.64 -9.88
C ARG A 205 17.81 15.71 -8.64
N GLY A 206 17.50 14.95 -7.60
CA GLY A 206 18.27 14.95 -6.36
C GLY A 206 19.69 14.42 -6.57
N LYS A 207 20.62 14.92 -5.74
CA LYS A 207 22.00 14.42 -5.70
C LYS A 207 22.01 12.95 -5.26
N LEU A 208 22.98 12.20 -5.79
CA LEU A 208 23.28 10.84 -5.34
C LEU A 208 24.16 10.89 -4.07
N GLU A 209 25.19 11.74 -4.09
CA GLU A 209 26.00 12.11 -2.92
C GLU A 209 25.32 13.23 -2.14
N ASP A 210 24.24 12.89 -1.43
CA ASP A 210 23.45 13.82 -0.62
C ASP A 210 23.89 13.90 0.85
N GLY A 211 25.03 13.30 1.18
CA GLY A 211 25.56 13.18 2.55
C GLY A 211 24.94 12.04 3.36
N THR A 212 23.94 11.34 2.81
CA THR A 212 23.32 10.15 3.41
C THR A 212 23.76 8.86 2.73
N MET A 213 23.94 8.88 1.40
CA MET A 213 24.42 7.73 0.64
C MET A 213 25.93 7.53 0.84
N GLU A 214 26.31 6.38 1.40
CA GLU A 214 27.69 5.90 1.50
C GLU A 214 28.03 5.07 0.26
N PHE A 215 29.17 5.37 -0.37
CA PHE A 215 29.72 4.61 -1.49
C PHE A 215 31.03 3.93 -1.09
N LYS A 216 31.24 2.68 -1.52
CA LYS A 216 32.50 1.93 -1.35
C LYS A 216 32.88 1.23 -2.64
#